data_AF-A0A660T176-F1
#
_entry.id   AF-A0A660T176-F1
#
_cell.length_a   1.000
_cell.length_b   1.000
_cell.length_c   1.000
_cell.angle_alpha   90.00
_cell.angle_beta   90.00
_cell.angle_gamma   90.00
#
_symmetry.space_group_name_H-M   'P 1'
#
loop_
_entity.id
_entity.type
_entity.pdbx_description
1 polymer ?
#
loop_
_entity_poly.entity_id
_entity_poly.type
_entity_poly.pdbx_seq_one_letter_code
_entity_poly.pdbx_strand_id
1 'polypeptide(L)'
;LVVKRKFCILKDYWRFNIFMNESPVNLTEVKKMLGDNLDLFSSLVDIFTEESPSQMDSVENAIINKDSVSLDNSAHSFKSSLATLGAFEASSLAAQLEIIGKAGGIDDSAEIFEKLKLEYEKVVSYFESGQWRKDWDNIN
;
A
#
# COMPACT_ATOMS: atom_id res chain seq x y z
N LEU A 1 9.80 42.75 -8.54
CA LEU A 1 8.75 41.82 -8.05
C LEU A 1 8.61 40.69 -9.07
N VAL A 2 8.46 39.46 -8.58
CA VAL A 2 8.48 38.17 -9.30
C VAL A 2 9.89 37.59 -9.54
N VAL A 3 10.37 36.78 -8.60
CA VAL A 3 11.27 35.65 -8.90
C VAL A 3 10.90 34.45 -8.00
N LYS A 4 10.18 33.51 -8.63
CA LYS A 4 10.28 32.05 -8.55
C LYS A 4 10.44 31.39 -7.17
N ARG A 5 9.37 30.71 -6.75
CA ARG A 5 9.33 29.60 -5.78
C ARG A 5 10.49 28.62 -6.06
N LYS A 6 11.39 28.44 -5.09
CA LYS A 6 12.33 27.31 -5.06
C LYS A 6 11.66 26.12 -4.39
N PHE A 7 11.10 25.24 -5.22
CA PHE A 7 10.94 23.82 -4.92
C PHE A 7 12.35 23.20 -4.89
N CYS A 8 12.92 22.90 -3.71
CA CYS A 8 14.15 22.11 -3.60
C CYS A 8 14.48 21.72 -2.15
N ILE A 9 13.81 20.72 -1.55
CA ILE A 9 14.31 20.03 -0.33
C ILE A 9 14.11 18.49 -0.39
N LEU A 10 13.41 17.91 -1.38
CA LEU A 10 13.10 16.47 -1.35
C LEU A 10 13.98 15.57 -2.24
N LYS A 11 14.95 16.10 -2.98
CA LYS A 11 15.79 15.26 -3.85
C LYS A 11 16.97 14.57 -3.14
N ASP A 12 17.31 15.02 -1.93
CA ASP A 12 18.51 14.54 -1.23
C ASP A 12 18.21 13.61 -0.04
N TYR A 13 16.94 13.44 0.34
CA TYR A 13 16.53 12.48 1.39
C TYR A 13 16.76 11.02 0.98
N TRP A 14 16.77 10.74 -0.33
CA TRP A 14 16.98 9.40 -0.88
C TRP A 14 18.43 8.90 -0.78
N ARG A 15 19.42 9.73 -0.42
CA ARG A 15 20.83 9.31 -0.34
C ARG A 15 21.27 8.80 1.04
N PHE A 16 20.48 9.02 2.09
CA PHE A 16 20.90 8.71 3.47
C PHE A 16 20.12 7.55 4.14
N ASN A 17 19.06 7.03 3.52
CA ASN A 17 18.32 5.86 4.02
C ASN A 17 18.84 4.54 3.41
N ILE A 18 20.16 4.34 3.48
CA ILE A 18 20.78 3.03 3.28
C ILE A 18 20.69 2.29 4.61
N PHE A 19 19.47 1.90 4.99
CA PHE A 19 19.19 0.91 6.02
C PHE A 19 17.87 0.23 5.60
N MET A 20 18.00 -0.96 5.00
CA MET A 20 16.94 -1.97 4.87
C MET A 20 15.58 -1.47 4.33
N ASN A 21 15.50 -1.04 3.07
CA ASN A 21 14.20 -1.13 2.39
C ASN A 21 14.13 -2.55 1.80
N GLU A 22 13.69 -3.50 2.62
CA GLU A 22 13.19 -4.78 2.11
C GLU A 22 12.12 -4.49 1.04
N SER A 23 11.96 -5.39 0.07
CA SER A 23 10.96 -5.21 -0.98
C SER A 23 9.60 -4.90 -0.34
N PRO A 24 8.81 -3.92 -0.84
CA PRO A 24 7.49 -3.60 -0.26
C PRO A 24 6.50 -4.77 -0.35
N VAL A 25 6.89 -5.84 -1.05
CA VAL A 25 6.12 -7.06 -1.27
C VAL A 25 6.98 -8.27 -0.92
N ASN A 26 6.46 -9.13 -0.05
CA ASN A 26 7.07 -10.40 0.29
C ASN A 26 6.62 -11.50 -0.69
N LEU A 27 7.35 -11.66 -1.79
CA LEU A 27 7.05 -12.67 -2.80
C LEU A 27 7.27 -14.11 -2.33
N THR A 28 8.10 -14.34 -1.30
CA THR A 28 8.24 -15.68 -0.67
C THR A 28 6.92 -16.10 0.00
N GLU A 29 6.33 -15.19 0.78
CA GLU A 29 4.89 -15.07 1.12
C GLU A 29 3.97 -15.63 0.05
N VAL A 30 3.96 -14.91 -1.05
CA VAL A 30 3.05 -15.15 -2.16
C VAL A 30 3.28 -16.54 -2.76
N LYS A 31 4.54 -16.95 -2.99
CA LYS A 31 4.86 -18.28 -3.54
C LYS A 31 4.41 -19.41 -2.62
N LYS A 32 4.46 -19.26 -1.30
CA LYS A 32 3.89 -20.28 -0.38
C LYS A 32 2.38 -20.39 -0.50
N MET A 33 1.69 -19.28 -0.78
CA MET A 33 0.23 -19.23 -0.90
C MET A 33 -0.27 -19.71 -2.27
N LEU A 34 0.39 -19.30 -3.36
CA LEU A 34 -0.06 -19.52 -4.75
C LEU A 34 0.73 -20.62 -5.47
N GLY A 35 1.83 -21.09 -4.88
CA GLY A 35 2.84 -21.89 -5.58
C GLY A 35 3.66 -21.04 -6.57
N ASP A 36 4.40 -21.71 -7.44
CA ASP A 36 5.21 -21.06 -8.48
C ASP A 36 4.37 -20.63 -9.71
N ASN A 37 3.11 -20.24 -9.49
CA ASN A 37 2.18 -19.87 -10.55
C ASN A 37 2.28 -18.37 -10.86
N LEU A 38 3.26 -18.01 -11.68
CA LEU A 38 3.51 -16.63 -12.09
C LEU A 38 2.31 -16.01 -12.84
N ASP A 39 1.60 -16.78 -13.67
CA ASP A 39 0.46 -16.28 -14.45
C ASP A 39 -0.71 -15.88 -13.52
N LEU A 40 -0.98 -16.69 -12.50
CA LEU A 40 -1.97 -16.36 -11.48
C LEU A 40 -1.56 -15.11 -10.71
N PHE A 41 -0.31 -15.03 -10.27
CA PHE A 41 0.16 -13.86 -9.53
C PHE A 41 0.13 -12.58 -10.40
N SER A 42 0.54 -12.67 -11.67
CA SER A 42 0.42 -11.55 -12.62
C SER A 42 -1.02 -11.07 -12.74
N SER A 43 -1.98 -11.99 -12.83
CA SER A 43 -3.40 -11.64 -12.91
C SER A 43 -3.87 -10.91 -11.65
N LEU A 44 -3.38 -11.30 -10.47
CA LEU A 44 -3.70 -10.62 -9.21
C LEU A 44 -3.07 -9.22 -9.12
N VAL A 45 -1.83 -9.07 -9.62
CA VAL A 45 -1.19 -7.75 -9.72
C VAL A 45 -1.97 -6.83 -10.64
N ASP A 46 -2.44 -7.34 -11.78
CA ASP A 46 -3.23 -6.56 -12.75
C ASP A 46 -4.56 -6.10 -12.13
N ILE A 47 -5.31 -7.02 -11.50
CA ILE A 47 -6.56 -6.72 -10.79
C ILE A 47 -6.32 -5.67 -9.69
N PHE A 48 -5.29 -5.86 -8.87
CA PHE A 48 -4.97 -4.92 -7.81
C PHE A 48 -4.64 -3.53 -8.36
N THR A 49 -3.81 -3.44 -9.40
CA THR A 49 -3.41 -2.15 -9.97
C THR A 49 -4.61 -1.39 -10.56
N GLU A 50 -5.61 -2.11 -11.06
CA GLU A 50 -6.88 -1.54 -11.54
C GLU A 50 -7.81 -1.10 -10.39
N GLU A 51 -7.97 -1.92 -9.35
CA GLU A 51 -8.96 -1.70 -8.30
C GLU A 51 -8.46 -0.84 -7.13
N SER A 52 -7.17 -0.95 -6.78
CA SER A 52 -6.61 -0.36 -5.56
C SER A 52 -6.71 1.17 -5.46
N PRO A 53 -6.68 1.97 -6.55
CA PRO A 53 -6.93 3.40 -6.46
C PRO A 53 -8.31 3.70 -5.87
N SER A 54 -9.34 2.97 -6.31
CA SER A 54 -10.71 3.15 -5.80
C SER A 54 -10.87 2.70 -4.35
N GLN A 55 -10.13 1.68 -3.94
CA GLN A 55 -10.10 1.22 -2.55
C GLN A 55 -9.43 2.27 -1.64
N MET A 56 -8.31 2.85 -2.07
CA MET A 56 -7.63 3.93 -1.34
C MET A 56 -8.53 5.17 -1.21
N ASP A 57 -9.18 5.59 -2.29
CA ASP A 57 -10.13 6.71 -2.30
C ASP A 57 -11.32 6.45 -1.34
N SER A 58 -11.80 5.20 -1.27
CA SER A 58 -12.89 4.83 -0.36
C SER A 58 -12.49 4.98 1.11
N VAL A 59 -11.26 4.59 1.47
CA VAL A 59 -10.71 4.79 2.82
C VAL A 59 -10.57 6.29 3.13
N GLU A 60 -10.00 7.07 2.20
CA GLU A 60 -9.84 8.52 2.36
C GLU A 60 -11.20 9.21 2.58
N ASN A 61 -12.18 8.87 1.75
CA ASN A 61 -13.53 9.43 1.85
C ASN A 61 -14.22 9.07 3.16
N ALA A 62 -14.02 7.86 3.69
CA ALA A 62 -14.56 7.49 4.99
C ALA A 62 -13.98 8.36 6.11
N ILE A 63 -12.67 8.66 6.06
CA ILE A 63 -11.99 9.53 7.02
C ILE A 63 -12.50 10.97 6.92
N ILE A 64 -12.55 11.53 5.70
CA ILE A 64 -13.02 12.91 5.47
C ILE A 64 -14.46 13.09 5.97
N ASN A 65 -15.33 12.12 5.71
CA ASN A 65 -16.74 12.17 6.09
C ASN A 65 -17.01 11.75 7.53
N LYS A 66 -15.96 11.37 8.29
CA LYS A 66 -16.07 10.85 9.65
C LYS A 66 -17.02 9.65 9.78
N ASP A 67 -17.03 8.79 8.78
CA ASP A 67 -17.87 7.60 8.72
C ASP A 67 -17.06 6.37 9.13
N SER A 68 -17.15 6.02 10.41
CA SER A 68 -16.42 4.90 11.01
C SER A 68 -16.86 3.54 10.46
N VAL A 69 -18.12 3.39 10.03
CA VAL A 69 -18.63 2.14 9.43
C VAL A 69 -18.06 1.97 8.02
N SER A 70 -18.04 3.04 7.23
CA SER A 70 -17.38 3.01 5.92
C SER A 70 -15.87 2.81 6.05
N LEU A 71 -15.24 3.36 7.09
CA LEU A 71 -13.81 3.16 7.37
C LEU A 71 -13.51 1.69 7.65
N ASP A 72 -14.28 1.05 8.54
CA ASP A 72 -14.15 -0.39 8.83
C ASP A 72 -14.21 -1.24 7.55
N ASN A 73 -15.29 -1.08 6.78
CA ASN A 73 -15.54 -1.90 5.60
C ASN A 73 -14.49 -1.67 4.48
N SER A 74 -14.17 -0.41 4.19
CA SER A 74 -13.20 -0.07 3.14
C SER A 74 -11.78 -0.52 3.52
N ALA A 75 -11.38 -0.31 4.77
CA ALA A 75 -10.09 -0.75 5.27
C ALA A 75 -9.97 -2.28 5.32
N HIS A 76 -11.03 -3.00 5.70
CA HIS A 76 -11.07 -4.46 5.67
C HIS A 76 -10.85 -5.04 4.27
N SER A 77 -11.56 -4.49 3.28
CA SER A 77 -11.42 -4.87 1.88
C SER A 77 -10.00 -4.61 1.39
N PHE A 78 -9.50 -3.41 1.62
CA PHE A 78 -8.18 -3.00 1.13
C PHE A 78 -7.03 -3.77 1.79
N LYS A 79 -7.12 -4.01 3.10
CA LYS A 79 -6.20 -4.89 3.85
C LYS A 79 -6.07 -6.26 3.18
N SER A 80 -7.19 -6.85 2.77
CA SER A 80 -7.23 -8.18 2.16
C SER A 80 -6.57 -8.20 0.79
N SER A 81 -6.82 -7.18 -0.04
CA SER A 81 -6.13 -7.00 -1.32
C SER A 81 -4.62 -6.90 -1.13
N LEU A 82 -4.16 -6.07 -0.19
CA LEU A 82 -2.73 -5.89 0.12
C LEU A 82 -2.09 -7.18 0.66
N ALA A 83 -2.76 -7.89 1.56
CA ALA A 83 -2.25 -9.14 2.13
C ALA A 83 -2.08 -10.24 1.07
N THR A 84 -3.03 -10.34 0.14
CA THR A 84 -2.99 -11.32 -0.95
C THR A 84 -1.74 -11.16 -1.82
N LEU A 85 -1.28 -9.92 -1.98
CA LEU A 85 -0.08 -9.60 -2.74
C LEU A 85 1.20 -9.59 -1.92
N GLY A 86 1.17 -9.95 -0.64
CA GLY A 86 2.35 -9.93 0.23
C GLY A 86 2.81 -8.52 0.65
N ALA A 87 1.98 -7.49 0.44
CA ALA A 87 2.24 -6.11 0.87
C ALA A 87 1.89 -5.93 2.36
N PHE A 88 2.61 -6.65 3.23
CA PHE A 88 2.21 -6.81 4.63
C PHE A 88 2.30 -5.54 5.47
N GLU A 89 3.25 -4.64 5.19
CA GLU A 89 3.34 -3.36 5.91
C GLU A 89 2.12 -2.47 5.63
N ALA A 90 1.77 -2.30 4.36
CA ALA A 90 0.56 -1.58 3.96
C ALA A 90 -0.71 -2.27 4.49
N SER A 91 -0.78 -3.61 4.41
CA SER A 91 -1.91 -4.38 4.94
C SER A 91 -2.09 -4.18 6.45
N SER A 92 -1.00 -4.12 7.22
CA SER A 92 -1.02 -3.86 8.66
C SER A 92 -1.56 -2.46 9.00
N LEU A 93 -1.21 -1.45 8.20
CA LEU A 93 -1.73 -0.09 8.37
C LEU A 93 -3.24 -0.03 8.05
N ALA A 94 -3.68 -0.70 6.98
CA ALA A 94 -5.11 -0.84 6.69
C ALA A 94 -5.85 -1.58 7.81
N ALA A 95 -5.26 -2.62 8.42
CA ALA A 95 -5.84 -3.32 9.55
C ALA A 95 -6.00 -2.41 10.80
N GLN A 96 -5.08 -1.47 11.03
CA GLN A 96 -5.23 -0.50 12.11
C GLN A 96 -6.41 0.45 11.87
N LEU A 97 -6.61 0.90 10.62
CA LEU A 97 -7.78 1.71 10.24
C LEU A 97 -9.08 0.94 10.40
N GLU A 98 -9.11 -0.34 10.01
CA GLU A 98 -10.24 -1.25 10.23
C GLU A 98 -10.60 -1.34 11.72
N ILE A 99 -9.61 -1.53 12.59
CA ILE A 99 -9.82 -1.59 14.05
C ILE A 99 -10.40 -0.27 14.60
N ILE A 100 -9.89 0.88 14.13
CA ILE A 100 -10.40 2.20 14.53
C ILE A 100 -11.86 2.37 14.11
N GLY A 101 -12.17 2.09 12.84
CA GLY A 101 -13.53 2.16 12.30
C GLY A 101 -14.48 1.23 13.05
N LYS A 102 -14.07 -0.01 13.29
CA LYS A 102 -14.84 -1.02 14.03
C LYS A 102 -15.13 -0.62 15.48
N ALA A 103 -14.23 0.13 16.11
CA ALA A 103 -14.44 0.71 17.44
C ALA A 103 -15.36 1.94 17.44
N GLY A 104 -15.83 2.38 16.26
CA GLY A 104 -16.63 3.59 16.06
C GLY A 104 -15.81 4.87 16.06
N GLY A 105 -14.48 4.78 16.01
CA GLY A 105 -13.57 5.93 16.05
C GLY A 105 -13.23 6.50 14.68
N ILE A 106 -12.68 7.71 14.67
CA ILE A 106 -12.12 8.36 13.46
C ILE A 106 -10.94 9.29 13.78
N ASP A 107 -10.85 9.85 14.98
CA ASP A 107 -9.95 10.97 15.25
C ASP A 107 -8.45 10.58 15.12
N ASP A 108 -8.10 9.31 15.30
CA ASP A 108 -6.73 8.80 15.18
C ASP A 108 -6.41 8.22 13.78
N SER A 109 -7.37 8.24 12.84
CA SER A 109 -7.20 7.58 11.53
C SER A 109 -6.28 8.35 10.57
N ALA A 110 -6.18 9.68 10.71
CA ALA A 110 -5.47 10.53 9.75
C ALA A 110 -3.96 10.22 9.68
N GLU A 111 -3.30 10.05 10.83
CA GLU A 111 -1.86 9.75 10.84
C GLU A 111 -1.56 8.37 10.25
N ILE A 112 -2.42 7.38 10.54
CA ILE A 112 -2.27 6.02 10.02
C ILE A 112 -2.54 6.01 8.51
N PHE A 113 -3.52 6.79 8.04
CA PHE A 113 -3.83 6.91 6.63
C PHE A 113 -2.68 7.52 5.82
N GLU A 114 -2.02 8.57 6.33
CA GLU A 114 -0.83 9.13 5.68
C GLU A 114 0.31 8.10 5.57
N LYS A 115 0.51 7.28 6.61
CA LYS A 115 1.48 6.17 6.54
C LYS A 115 1.06 5.12 5.51
N LEU A 116 -0.23 4.74 5.50
CA LEU A 116 -0.76 3.78 4.53
C LEU A 116 -0.56 4.26 3.09
N LYS A 117 -0.79 5.55 2.84
CA LYS A 117 -0.59 6.16 1.52
C LYS A 117 0.85 6.05 1.05
N LEU A 118 1.82 6.36 1.91
CA LEU A 118 3.25 6.23 1.59
C LEU A 118 3.66 4.78 1.31
N GLU A 119 3.19 3.83 2.11
CA GLU A 119 3.50 2.41 1.87
C GLU A 119 2.80 1.87 0.61
N TYR A 120 1.56 2.27 0.38
CA TYR A 120 0.83 1.94 -0.84
C TYR A 120 1.54 2.47 -2.10
N GLU A 121 2.04 3.71 -2.08
CA GLU A 121 2.79 4.30 -3.20
C GLU A 121 4.05 3.47 -3.53
N LYS A 122 4.75 2.93 -2.53
CA LYS A 122 5.88 2.02 -2.75
C LYS A 122 5.43 0.71 -3.42
N VAL A 123 4.32 0.13 -2.96
CA VAL A 123 3.75 -1.12 -3.51
C VAL A 123 3.36 -0.93 -4.97
N VAL A 124 2.61 0.13 -5.30
CA VAL A 124 2.21 0.45 -6.68
C VAL A 124 3.43 0.67 -7.56
N SER A 125 4.38 1.51 -7.10
CA SER A 125 5.61 1.77 -7.84
C SER A 125 6.42 0.49 -8.12
N TYR A 126 6.45 -0.43 -7.16
CA TYR A 126 7.10 -1.73 -7.33
C TYR A 126 6.42 -2.58 -8.41
N PHE A 127 5.09 -2.66 -8.42
CA PHE A 127 4.35 -3.41 -9.44
C PHE A 127 4.45 -2.77 -10.84
N GLU A 128 4.28 -1.45 -10.94
CA GLU A 128 4.36 -0.70 -12.19
C GLU A 128 5.76 -0.76 -12.82
N SER A 129 6.82 -0.81 -12.01
CA SER A 129 8.20 -0.92 -12.52
C SER A 129 8.46 -2.24 -13.24
N GLY A 130 7.63 -3.27 -13.03
CA GLY A 130 7.84 -4.63 -13.52
C GLY A 130 9.02 -5.36 -12.86
N GLN A 131 9.71 -4.75 -11.89
CA GLN A 131 10.86 -5.35 -11.20
C GLN A 131 10.49 -6.67 -10.51
N TRP A 132 9.27 -6.75 -9.99
CA TRP A 132 8.73 -7.94 -9.33
C TRP A 132 8.77 -9.22 -10.18
N ARG A 133 8.74 -9.11 -11.52
CA ARG A 133 8.85 -10.28 -12.41
C ARG A 133 10.24 -10.89 -12.36
N LYS A 134 11.28 -10.04 -12.27
CA LYS A 134 12.67 -10.50 -12.08
C LYS A 134 12.85 -11.04 -10.68
N ASP A 135 12.25 -10.39 -9.69
CA ASP A 135 12.36 -10.81 -8.30
C ASP A 135 11.68 -12.17 -8.09
N TRP A 136 10.57 -12.44 -8.80
CA TRP A 136 9.87 -13.73 -8.80
C TRP A 136 10.80 -14.91 -9.16
N ASP A 137 11.60 -14.76 -10.21
CA ASP A 137 12.52 -15.81 -10.68
C ASP A 137 13.72 -16.01 -9.76
N ASN A 138 14.05 -15.02 -8.92
CA ASN A 138 15.21 -15.04 -8.02
C ASN A 138 14.88 -15.52 -6.60
N ILE A 139 13.63 -15.91 -6.33
CA ILE A 139 13.23 -16.51 -5.05
C ILE A 139 13.57 -17.99 -5.07
N ASN A 140 14.51 -18.38 -4.20
CA ASN A 140 14.92 -19.77 -3.98
C ASN A 140 13.90 -20.56 -3.16
#